data_AF-A0A174QV58-F1
#
_entry.id   AF-A0A174QV58-F1
#
_cell.length_a   1.000
_cell.length_b   1.000
_cell.length_c   1.000
_cell.angle_alpha   90.00
_cell.angle_beta   90.00
_cell.angle_gamma   90.00
#
_symmetry.space_group_name_H-M   'P 1'
#
loop_
_entity.id
_entity.type
_entity.pdbx_description
1 polymer ?
#
loop_
_entity_poly.entity_id
_entity_poly.type
_entity_poly.pdbx_seq_one_letter_code
_entity_poly.pdbx_strand_id
1 'polypeptide(L)'
;MMAKSVYKTVIFGAGQIGQMTARLLNSPCQLLCFADNDPHKHGSYIGNIPVCSPDAAAALLPDLVILGVLDEERRNSMIKQMENLGYHGPFRDPSVLRMFDPRVAVMRLLSEQIYQLDIPGNVAELGVFRGEFSSLISAAFPDRKIHLFDTFEGFSEKDITIEASGNLSRAKTGDFSSTDIDSVLHVMPDPTRTVIHKGWFPDTFSDVRDETFCFVSLDADLYAPTAAALPLFYERLAIGGVLLVHDVYSTQFSGCRKAVGEFCLKNHLFADPVCDLHGSAIIRKL
;
A
#
# COMPACT_ATOMS: atom_id res chain seq x y z
N MET A 1 3.17 8.07 37.80
CA MET A 1 4.22 8.50 36.85
C MET A 1 3.57 9.51 35.92
N MET A 2 3.94 10.79 35.97
CA MET A 2 3.37 11.79 35.05
C MET A 2 3.82 11.45 33.63
N ALA A 3 2.88 11.31 32.70
CA ALA A 3 3.20 11.09 31.30
C ALA A 3 4.03 12.27 30.79
N LYS A 4 5.17 11.99 30.13
CA LYS A 4 5.95 13.01 29.43
C LYS A 4 5.01 13.71 28.43
N SER A 5 5.01 15.04 28.42
CA SER A 5 4.14 15.82 27.53
C SER A 5 4.53 15.66 26.06
N VAL A 6 5.82 15.41 25.78
CA VAL A 6 6.38 15.15 24.45
C VAL A 6 7.55 14.17 24.59
N TYR A 7 7.57 13.12 23.77
CA TYR A 7 8.63 12.14 23.63
C TYR A 7 9.55 12.54 22.47
N LYS A 8 10.84 12.76 22.76
CA LYS A 8 11.87 12.84 21.72
C LYS A 8 12.00 11.48 21.04
N THR A 9 11.55 11.40 19.80
CA THR A 9 11.41 10.12 19.09
C THR A 9 12.41 10.02 17.96
N VAL A 10 13.03 8.86 17.82
CA VAL A 10 13.81 8.46 16.64
C VAL A 10 13.07 7.33 15.95
N ILE A 11 12.94 7.40 14.62
CA ILE A 11 12.55 6.22 13.83
C ILE A 11 13.81 5.59 13.29
N PHE A 12 14.13 4.38 13.72
CA PHE A 12 15.19 3.59 13.13
C PHE A 12 14.62 2.86 11.91
N GLY A 13 15.07 3.23 10.72
CA GLY A 13 14.64 2.73 9.41
C GLY A 13 14.07 3.86 8.57
N ALA A 14 14.80 4.32 7.56
CA ALA A 14 14.37 5.42 6.69
C ALA A 14 13.68 4.92 5.39
N GLY A 15 13.35 3.62 5.32
CA GLY A 15 12.57 3.02 4.24
C GLY A 15 11.07 3.26 4.37
N GLN A 16 10.29 2.69 3.44
CA GLN A 16 8.83 2.83 3.34
C GLN A 16 8.10 2.82 4.69
N ILE A 17 8.27 1.75 5.45
CA ILE A 17 7.56 1.54 6.72
C ILE A 17 7.88 2.65 7.73
N GLY A 18 9.15 3.02 7.89
CA GLY A 18 9.52 4.14 8.76
C GLY A 18 8.92 5.46 8.30
N GLN A 19 8.97 5.74 6.99
CA GLN A 19 8.40 6.97 6.43
C GLN A 19 6.88 7.06 6.60
N MET A 20 6.14 5.95 6.42
CA MET A 20 4.69 5.95 6.63
C MET A 20 4.33 5.99 8.11
N THR A 21 5.10 5.29 8.95
CA THR A 21 4.94 5.39 10.42
C THR A 21 5.11 6.83 10.90
N ALA A 22 6.07 7.58 10.35
CA ALA A 22 6.26 8.98 10.69
C ALA A 22 5.02 9.85 10.41
N ARG A 23 4.29 9.57 9.34
CA ARG A 23 3.05 10.29 8.97
C ARG A 23 1.87 9.96 9.89
N LEU A 24 1.91 8.80 10.55
CA LEU A 24 0.92 8.36 11.52
C LEU A 24 1.19 8.86 12.95
N LEU A 25 2.38 9.42 13.21
CA LEU A 25 2.70 9.95 14.53
C LEU A 25 1.86 11.19 14.84
N ASN A 26 1.37 11.27 16.08
CA ASN A 26 0.64 12.41 16.60
C ASN A 26 1.47 13.16 17.66
N SER A 27 0.91 14.25 18.16
CA SER A 27 1.46 15.25 19.09
C SER A 27 2.33 14.78 20.26
N PRO A 28 2.14 13.61 20.91
CA PRO A 28 3.09 13.18 21.94
C PRO A 28 4.47 12.82 21.39
N CYS A 29 4.67 12.69 20.08
CA CYS A 29 5.96 12.32 19.50
C CYS A 29 6.59 13.49 18.74
N GLN A 30 7.73 13.99 19.23
CA GLN A 30 8.60 14.88 18.47
C GLN A 30 9.64 14.05 17.73
N LEU A 31 9.44 13.84 16.43
CA LEU A 31 10.38 13.10 15.60
C LEU A 31 11.65 13.93 15.36
N LEU A 32 12.78 13.46 15.88
CA LEU A 32 14.08 14.13 15.79
C LEU A 32 14.80 13.82 14.47
N CYS A 33 14.83 12.55 14.09
CA CYS A 33 15.49 12.07 12.88
C CYS A 33 15.00 10.67 12.50
N PHE A 34 15.32 10.28 11.27
CA PHE A 34 15.43 8.87 10.91
C PHE A 34 16.87 8.40 11.15
N ALA A 35 17.05 7.24 11.76
CA ALA A 35 18.32 6.52 11.75
C ALA A 35 18.29 5.47 10.62
N ASP A 36 19.37 5.28 9.88
CA ASP A 36 19.46 4.21 8.88
C ASP A 36 20.88 3.65 8.83
N ASN A 37 21.03 2.36 8.55
CA ASN A 37 22.35 1.72 8.42
C ASN A 37 23.01 2.01 7.07
N ASP A 38 22.23 2.47 6.08
CA ASP A 38 22.75 2.84 4.77
C ASP A 38 23.46 4.22 4.80
N PRO A 39 24.80 4.27 4.68
CA PRO A 39 25.54 5.51 4.74
C PRO A 39 25.21 6.47 3.59
N HIS A 40 24.70 5.96 2.47
CA HIS A 40 24.31 6.81 1.33
C HIS A 40 23.10 7.70 1.64
N LYS A 41 22.33 7.37 2.68
CA LYS A 41 21.18 8.19 3.11
C LYS A 41 21.56 9.26 4.14
N HIS A 42 22.73 9.17 4.77
CA HIS A 42 23.09 10.08 5.86
C HIS A 42 23.28 11.51 5.35
N GLY A 43 22.77 12.49 6.09
CA GLY A 43 22.78 13.89 5.69
C GLY A 43 21.66 14.28 4.70
N SER A 44 20.88 13.31 4.22
CA SER A 44 19.65 13.57 3.47
C SER A 44 18.47 13.91 4.40
N TYR A 45 17.34 14.29 3.80
CA TYR A 45 16.11 14.61 4.51
C TYR A 45 14.93 13.85 3.91
N ILE A 46 14.02 13.41 4.76
CA ILE A 46 12.70 12.90 4.39
C ILE A 46 11.68 13.95 4.82
N GLY A 47 11.14 14.68 3.85
CA GLY A 47 10.46 15.94 4.13
C GLY A 47 11.43 16.89 4.82
N ASN A 48 11.10 17.31 6.05
CA ASN A 48 11.95 18.20 6.86
C ASN A 48 12.70 17.47 7.98
N ILE A 49 12.70 16.13 7.98
CA ILE A 49 13.30 15.31 9.04
C ILE A 49 14.65 14.77 8.54
N PRO A 50 15.76 14.99 9.25
CA PRO A 50 17.07 14.54 8.83
C PRO A 50 17.20 13.01 8.93
N VAL A 51 18.01 12.44 8.04
CA VAL A 51 18.45 11.05 8.10
C VAL A 51 19.91 10.99 8.55
N CYS A 52 20.21 10.20 9.58
CA CYS A 52 21.53 10.11 10.17
C CYS A 52 21.93 8.66 10.51
N SER A 53 23.18 8.47 10.93
CA SER A 53 23.65 7.17 11.42
C SER A 53 22.98 6.81 12.76
N PRO A 54 22.91 5.52 13.10
CA PRO A 54 22.38 5.08 14.40
C PRO A 54 23.16 5.68 15.58
N ASP A 55 24.49 5.82 15.47
CA ASP A 55 25.33 6.49 16.47
C ASP A 55 24.93 7.95 16.68
N ALA A 56 24.75 8.70 15.60
CA ALA A 56 24.31 10.10 15.67
C ALA A 56 22.91 10.22 16.25
N ALA A 57 22.00 9.31 15.88
CA ALA A 57 20.64 9.26 16.42
C ALA A 57 20.62 8.94 17.92
N ALA A 58 21.44 7.99 18.38
CA ALA A 58 21.58 7.65 19.80
C ALA A 58 22.14 8.83 20.60
N ALA A 59 23.08 9.59 20.04
CA ALA A 59 23.66 10.77 20.66
C ALA A 59 22.66 11.93 20.86
N LEU A 60 21.50 11.91 20.18
CA LEU A 60 20.41 12.87 20.41
C LEU A 60 19.64 12.59 21.71
N LEU A 61 19.94 11.47 22.40
CA LEU A 61 19.29 11.02 23.63
C LEU A 61 17.76 10.93 23.47
N PRO A 62 17.26 10.07 22.55
CA PRO A 62 15.84 9.90 22.37
C PRO A 62 15.17 9.31 23.62
N ASP A 63 13.91 9.66 23.81
CA ASP A 63 13.02 9.09 24.82
C ASP A 63 12.32 7.82 24.32
N LEU A 64 12.25 7.67 23.00
CA LEU A 64 11.56 6.59 22.31
C LEU A 64 12.26 6.28 20.99
N VAL A 65 12.46 4.99 20.72
CA VAL A 65 12.89 4.51 19.40
C VAL A 65 11.75 3.70 18.79
N ILE A 66 11.34 4.09 17.59
CA ILE A 66 10.37 3.37 16.77
C ILE A 66 11.14 2.61 15.69
N LEU A 67 10.89 1.31 15.56
CA LEU A 67 11.54 0.44 14.60
C LEU A 67 10.71 0.44 13.31
N GLY A 68 11.17 1.18 12.30
CA GLY A 68 10.54 1.38 11.00
C GLY A 68 10.68 0.19 10.05
N VAL A 69 10.53 -1.04 10.56
CA VAL A 69 10.57 -2.29 9.81
C VAL A 69 9.49 -3.24 10.31
N LEU A 70 8.98 -4.09 9.42
CA LEU A 70 8.01 -5.13 9.78
C LEU A 70 8.66 -6.49 10.02
N ASP A 71 9.87 -6.70 9.52
CA ASP A 71 10.62 -7.96 9.65
C ASP A 71 11.18 -8.12 11.07
N GLU A 72 10.96 -9.30 11.66
CA GLU A 72 11.30 -9.57 13.06
C GLU A 72 12.82 -9.69 13.28
N GLU A 73 13.54 -10.32 12.35
CA GLU A 73 15.00 -10.48 12.48
C GLU A 73 15.71 -9.13 12.42
N ARG A 74 15.34 -8.28 11.45
CA ARG A 74 15.85 -6.91 11.35
C ARG A 74 15.52 -6.10 12.60
N ARG A 75 14.29 -6.22 13.10
CA ARG A 75 13.86 -5.53 14.34
C ARG A 75 14.75 -5.92 15.52
N ASN A 76 14.99 -7.22 15.71
CA ASN A 76 15.85 -7.73 16.78
C ASN A 76 17.31 -7.28 16.63
N SER A 77 17.82 -7.22 15.40
CA SER A 77 19.16 -6.68 15.11
C SER A 77 19.27 -5.19 15.46
N MET A 78 18.28 -4.40 15.09
CA MET A 78 18.24 -2.95 15.38
C MET A 78 18.11 -2.65 16.88
N ILE A 79 17.34 -3.45 17.64
CA ILE A 79 17.27 -3.33 19.10
C ILE A 79 18.65 -3.49 19.72
N LYS A 80 19.34 -4.59 19.41
CA LYS A 80 20.69 -4.86 19.92
C LYS A 80 21.68 -3.76 19.56
N GLN A 81 21.58 -3.22 18.35
CA GLN A 81 22.43 -2.12 17.90
C GLN A 81 22.21 -0.87 18.77
N MET A 82 20.97 -0.47 18.99
CA MET A 82 20.68 0.71 19.84
C MET A 82 21.09 0.49 21.30
N GLU A 83 20.89 -0.72 21.84
CA GLU A 83 21.35 -1.08 23.19
C GLU A 83 22.88 -0.98 23.32
N ASN A 84 23.63 -1.48 22.34
CA ASN A 84 25.08 -1.37 22.30
C ASN A 84 25.57 0.09 22.18
N LEU A 85 24.76 0.97 21.57
CA LEU A 85 24.99 2.42 21.51
C LEU A 85 24.56 3.15 22.78
N GLY A 86 24.16 2.43 23.83
CA GLY A 86 23.81 2.99 25.14
C GLY A 86 22.35 3.43 25.28
N TYR A 87 21.48 3.12 24.31
CA TYR A 87 20.05 3.38 24.44
C TYR A 87 19.35 2.24 25.17
N HIS A 88 18.76 2.53 26.33
CA HIS A 88 18.00 1.58 27.14
C HIS A 88 16.54 2.02 27.38
N GLY A 89 16.03 2.91 26.52
CA GLY A 89 14.66 3.38 26.56
C GLY A 89 13.67 2.39 25.90
N PRO A 90 12.37 2.74 25.85
CA PRO A 90 11.36 1.89 25.23
C PRO A 90 11.53 1.77 23.72
N PHE A 91 11.25 0.58 23.18
CA PHE A 91 11.06 0.38 21.74
C PHE A 91 9.58 0.28 21.40
N ARG A 92 9.21 0.78 20.23
CA ARG A 92 7.90 0.56 19.59
C ARG A 92 8.12 0.16 18.14
N ASP A 93 7.12 -0.44 17.54
CA ASP A 93 7.13 -0.79 16.13
C ASP A 93 5.70 -0.77 15.58
N PRO A 94 5.55 -0.55 14.26
CA PRO A 94 4.23 -0.44 13.63
C PRO A 94 3.53 -1.78 13.44
N SER A 95 3.98 -2.89 14.03
CA SER A 95 3.31 -4.20 13.85
C SER A 95 1.84 -4.21 14.28
N VAL A 96 1.46 -3.35 15.24
CA VAL A 96 0.05 -3.17 15.63
C VAL A 96 -0.83 -2.71 14.47
N LEU A 97 -0.26 -1.99 13.49
CA LEU A 97 -0.98 -1.57 12.29
C LEU A 97 -1.32 -2.74 11.36
N ARG A 98 -0.70 -3.92 11.54
CA ARG A 98 -1.16 -5.14 10.85
C ARG A 98 -2.57 -5.55 11.30
N MET A 99 -2.94 -5.24 12.54
CA MET A 99 -4.29 -5.49 13.06
C MET A 99 -5.25 -4.34 12.72
N PHE A 100 -4.73 -3.10 12.71
CA PHE A 100 -5.49 -1.89 12.38
C PHE A 100 -5.01 -1.30 11.07
N ASP A 101 -5.52 -1.83 9.96
CA ASP A 101 -5.12 -1.45 8.61
C ASP A 101 -6.00 -0.29 8.06
N PRO A 102 -5.40 0.90 7.77
CA PRO A 102 -6.15 2.03 7.22
C PRO A 102 -6.74 1.78 5.83
N ARG A 103 -6.10 0.98 4.97
CA ARG A 103 -6.62 0.63 3.64
C ARG A 103 -7.91 -0.18 3.77
N VAL A 104 -7.91 -1.18 4.66
CA VAL A 104 -9.11 -1.99 4.97
C VAL A 104 -10.22 -1.13 5.57
N ALA A 105 -9.86 -0.23 6.51
CA ALA A 105 -10.84 0.67 7.14
C ALA A 105 -11.48 1.61 6.10
N VAL A 106 -10.68 2.20 5.21
CA VAL A 106 -11.18 3.04 4.12
C VAL A 106 -12.08 2.24 3.18
N MET A 107 -11.67 1.04 2.76
CA MET A 107 -12.51 0.18 1.90
C MET A 107 -13.89 -0.09 2.53
N ARG A 108 -13.95 -0.40 3.83
CA ARG A 108 -15.23 -0.63 4.54
C ARG A 108 -16.10 0.62 4.58
N LEU A 109 -15.53 1.78 4.91
CA LEU A 109 -16.26 3.06 4.91
C LEU A 109 -16.78 3.44 3.50
N LEU A 110 -15.98 3.17 2.46
CA LEU A 110 -16.40 3.38 1.08
C LEU A 110 -17.55 2.43 0.70
N SER A 111 -17.50 1.17 1.14
CA SER A 111 -18.58 0.21 0.95
C SER A 111 -19.89 0.68 1.61
N GLU A 112 -19.84 1.06 2.89
CA GLU A 112 -20.99 1.62 3.62
C GLU A 112 -21.60 2.81 2.87
N GLN A 113 -20.76 3.74 2.41
CA GLN A 113 -21.21 4.91 1.67
C GLN A 113 -21.80 4.54 0.30
N ILE A 114 -21.23 3.56 -0.40
CA ILE A 114 -21.74 3.06 -1.69
C ILE A 114 -23.15 2.49 -1.53
N TYR A 115 -23.40 1.73 -0.47
CA TYR A 115 -24.75 1.25 -0.16
C TYR A 115 -25.69 2.39 0.25
N GLN A 116 -25.22 3.31 1.09
CA GLN A 116 -26.04 4.44 1.55
C GLN A 116 -26.52 5.34 0.39
N LEU A 117 -25.69 5.48 -0.65
CA LEU A 117 -25.97 6.30 -1.82
C LEU A 117 -26.57 5.50 -2.99
N ASP A 118 -26.91 4.22 -2.79
CA ASP A 118 -27.45 3.31 -3.80
C ASP A 118 -26.62 3.28 -5.10
N ILE A 119 -25.28 3.35 -4.98
CA ILE A 119 -24.40 3.38 -6.16
C ILE A 119 -24.40 1.99 -6.82
N PRO A 120 -24.80 1.87 -8.10
CA PRO A 120 -24.92 0.59 -8.77
C PRO A 120 -23.56 0.06 -9.24
N GLY A 121 -23.50 -1.25 -9.51
CA GLY A 121 -22.34 -1.91 -10.11
C GLY A 121 -21.69 -2.97 -9.23
N ASN A 122 -20.90 -3.85 -9.84
CA ASN A 122 -20.14 -4.89 -9.17
C ASN A 122 -18.85 -4.33 -8.55
N VAL A 123 -18.05 -5.20 -7.95
CA VAL A 123 -16.72 -4.83 -7.42
C VAL A 123 -15.62 -5.59 -8.12
N ALA A 124 -14.41 -5.03 -8.15
CA ALA A 124 -13.26 -5.67 -8.76
C ALA A 124 -11.96 -5.46 -7.99
N GLU A 125 -11.01 -6.34 -8.21
CA GLU A 125 -9.62 -6.19 -7.78
C GLU A 125 -8.67 -6.61 -8.90
N LEU A 126 -7.66 -5.78 -9.16
CA LEU A 126 -6.53 -6.11 -10.02
C LEU A 126 -5.28 -6.27 -9.16
N GLY A 127 -4.66 -7.45 -9.20
CA GLY A 127 -3.61 -7.84 -8.28
C GLY A 127 -4.23 -8.45 -7.02
N VAL A 128 -4.40 -9.76 -7.04
CA VAL A 128 -5.16 -10.55 -6.07
C VAL A 128 -4.22 -11.26 -5.10
N PHE A 129 -3.06 -11.70 -5.60
CA PHE A 129 -2.14 -12.57 -4.88
C PHE A 129 -2.89 -13.73 -4.23
N ARG A 130 -2.90 -13.82 -2.88
CA ARG A 130 -3.54 -14.90 -2.12
C ARG A 130 -5.01 -14.63 -1.75
N GLY A 131 -5.60 -13.55 -2.25
CA GLY A 131 -7.03 -13.26 -2.08
C GLY A 131 -7.42 -12.73 -0.69
N GLU A 132 -6.46 -12.38 0.18
CA GLU A 132 -6.77 -11.86 1.52
C GLU A 132 -7.58 -10.56 1.44
N PHE A 133 -7.12 -9.57 0.67
CA PHE A 133 -7.88 -8.33 0.48
C PHE A 133 -9.17 -8.55 -0.32
N SER A 134 -9.14 -9.43 -1.33
CA SER A 134 -10.34 -9.85 -2.09
C SER A 134 -11.45 -10.38 -1.20
N SER A 135 -11.10 -11.21 -0.21
CA SER A 135 -12.06 -11.77 0.74
C SER A 135 -12.72 -10.66 1.58
N LEU A 136 -11.96 -9.63 1.96
CA LEU A 136 -12.46 -8.49 2.72
C LEU A 136 -13.38 -7.61 1.88
N ILE A 137 -13.03 -7.38 0.60
CA ILE A 137 -13.91 -6.68 -0.35
C ILE A 137 -15.21 -7.47 -0.51
N SER A 138 -15.14 -8.77 -0.79
CA SER A 138 -16.33 -9.62 -0.98
C SER A 138 -17.22 -9.65 0.27
N ALA A 139 -16.63 -9.68 1.47
CA ALA A 139 -17.38 -9.60 2.72
C ALA A 139 -18.07 -8.24 2.92
N ALA A 140 -17.44 -7.14 2.48
CA ALA A 140 -18.03 -5.81 2.54
C ALA A 140 -19.15 -5.62 1.50
N PHE A 141 -19.10 -6.35 0.38
CA PHE A 141 -20.10 -6.28 -0.69
C PHE A 141 -20.82 -7.63 -0.92
N PRO A 142 -21.55 -8.16 0.08
CA PRO A 142 -22.03 -9.55 0.09
C PRO A 142 -23.09 -9.87 -0.99
N ASP A 143 -23.77 -8.85 -1.53
CA ASP A 143 -24.79 -8.99 -2.56
C ASP A 143 -24.28 -8.72 -3.98
N ARG A 144 -23.01 -8.35 -4.17
CA ARG A 144 -22.42 -7.99 -5.47
C ARG A 144 -21.46 -9.07 -5.97
N LYS A 145 -21.26 -9.15 -7.30
CA LYS A 145 -20.18 -9.99 -7.85
C LYS A 145 -18.83 -9.32 -7.62
N ILE A 146 -17.80 -10.13 -7.40
CA ILE A 146 -16.42 -9.67 -7.34
C ILE A 146 -15.62 -10.23 -8.52
N HIS A 147 -15.01 -9.34 -9.29
CA HIS A 147 -14.17 -9.68 -10.45
C HIS A 147 -12.69 -9.57 -10.07
N LEU A 148 -11.98 -10.69 -10.09
CA LEU A 148 -10.59 -10.79 -9.65
C LEU A 148 -9.66 -10.98 -10.85
N PHE A 149 -8.80 -10.00 -11.11
CA PHE A 149 -7.84 -9.99 -12.21
C PHE A 149 -6.44 -10.23 -11.67
N ASP A 150 -5.80 -11.32 -12.09
CA ASP A 150 -4.43 -11.65 -11.70
C ASP A 150 -3.81 -12.56 -12.77
N THR A 151 -2.48 -12.54 -12.86
CA THR A 151 -1.75 -13.49 -13.71
C THR A 151 -1.78 -14.90 -13.12
N PHE A 152 -1.87 -15.01 -11.79
CA PHE A 152 -1.60 -16.22 -10.99
C PHE A 152 -0.21 -16.82 -11.29
N GLU A 153 0.69 -16.00 -11.82
CA GLU A 153 2.05 -16.36 -12.24
C GLU A 153 3.07 -15.31 -11.76
N GLY A 154 2.62 -14.34 -10.96
CA GLY A 154 3.42 -13.19 -10.52
C GLY A 154 3.58 -12.13 -11.61
N PHE A 155 4.55 -11.23 -11.42
CA PHE A 155 4.79 -10.16 -12.40
C PHE A 155 5.20 -10.71 -13.77
N SER A 156 4.57 -10.18 -14.82
CA SER A 156 4.86 -10.54 -16.21
C SER A 156 6.19 -9.94 -16.66
N GLU A 157 6.94 -10.68 -17.47
CA GLU A 157 8.17 -10.19 -18.11
C GLU A 157 7.94 -8.91 -18.93
N LYS A 158 6.76 -8.77 -19.54
CA LYS A 158 6.37 -7.58 -20.30
C LYS A 158 6.39 -6.32 -19.42
N ASP A 159 5.80 -6.42 -18.23
CA ASP A 159 5.69 -5.30 -17.30
C ASP A 159 7.04 -4.99 -16.65
N ILE A 160 7.80 -6.03 -16.30
CA ILE A 160 9.15 -5.91 -15.73
C ILE A 160 10.13 -5.25 -16.69
N THR A 161 10.01 -5.52 -18.00
CA THR A 161 10.83 -4.84 -19.01
C THR A 161 10.59 -3.33 -18.99
N ILE A 162 9.33 -2.90 -18.87
CA ILE A 162 8.96 -1.48 -18.79
C ILE A 162 9.48 -0.88 -17.47
N GLU A 163 9.27 -1.56 -16.35
CA GLU A 163 9.73 -1.13 -15.03
C GLU A 163 11.24 -0.93 -14.97
N ALA A 164 12.01 -1.89 -15.49
CA ALA A 164 13.46 -1.81 -15.55
C ALA A 164 13.91 -0.65 -16.47
N SER A 165 13.28 -0.48 -17.63
CA SER A 165 13.62 0.60 -18.57
C SER A 165 13.38 1.99 -17.98
N GLY A 166 12.36 2.13 -17.13
CA GLY A 166 12.04 3.37 -16.44
C GLY A 166 12.74 3.54 -15.10
N ASN A 167 13.53 2.57 -14.64
CA ASN A 167 14.09 2.50 -13.29
C ASN A 167 13.02 2.76 -12.20
N LEU A 168 11.84 2.16 -12.37
CA LEU A 168 10.64 2.47 -11.60
C LEU A 168 10.51 1.62 -10.31
N SER A 169 11.13 0.45 -10.29
CA SER A 169 11.21 -0.44 -9.14
C SER A 169 12.37 -1.43 -9.28
N ARG A 170 12.55 -2.30 -8.28
CA ARG A 170 13.48 -3.44 -8.32
C ARG A 170 12.77 -4.78 -8.53
N ALA A 171 11.51 -4.73 -8.97
CA ALA A 171 10.68 -5.91 -9.20
C ALA A 171 11.31 -6.85 -10.24
N LYS A 172 11.04 -8.15 -10.10
CA LYS A 172 11.49 -9.19 -11.02
C LYS A 172 10.32 -10.03 -11.52
N THR A 173 10.52 -10.64 -12.70
CA THR A 173 9.56 -11.58 -13.26
C THR A 173 9.29 -12.72 -12.30
N GLY A 174 8.01 -13.03 -12.06
CA GLY A 174 7.59 -14.07 -11.14
C GLY A 174 7.62 -13.69 -9.65
N ASP A 175 8.00 -12.47 -9.28
CA ASP A 175 7.71 -11.98 -7.92
C ASP A 175 6.19 -12.05 -7.69
N PHE A 176 5.78 -12.42 -6.47
CA PHE A 176 4.38 -12.71 -6.09
C PHE A 176 3.71 -13.90 -6.80
N SER A 177 4.48 -14.80 -7.41
CA SER A 177 3.95 -16.05 -8.03
C SER A 177 3.44 -17.10 -7.04
N SER A 178 3.65 -16.94 -5.72
CA SER A 178 3.26 -17.92 -4.70
C SER A 178 1.75 -17.88 -4.37
N THR A 179 0.92 -18.16 -5.38
CA THR A 179 -0.54 -18.21 -5.28
C THR A 179 -1.16 -19.10 -6.37
N ASP A 180 -2.41 -19.51 -6.18
CA ASP A 180 -3.20 -20.27 -7.13
C ASP A 180 -4.70 -19.97 -6.95
N ILE A 181 -5.50 -20.30 -7.97
CA ILE A 181 -6.94 -19.99 -8.00
C ILE A 181 -7.70 -20.71 -6.87
N ASP A 182 -7.37 -21.97 -6.57
CA ASP A 182 -8.11 -22.74 -5.57
C ASP A 182 -7.89 -22.17 -4.17
N SER A 183 -6.66 -21.78 -3.84
CA SER A 183 -6.32 -21.08 -2.61
C SER A 183 -7.07 -19.75 -2.46
N VAL A 184 -7.18 -18.97 -3.54
CA VAL A 184 -7.97 -17.72 -3.54
C VAL A 184 -9.45 -18.01 -3.32
N LEU A 185 -10.04 -18.95 -4.06
CA LEU A 185 -11.46 -19.30 -3.90
C LEU A 185 -11.76 -19.86 -2.51
N HIS A 186 -10.82 -20.55 -1.87
CA HIS A 186 -10.98 -21.10 -0.53
C HIS A 186 -11.19 -20.01 0.55
N VAL A 187 -10.58 -18.83 0.39
CA VAL A 187 -10.72 -17.74 1.35
C VAL A 187 -11.91 -16.81 1.08
N MET A 188 -12.60 -16.98 -0.06
CA MET A 188 -13.75 -16.14 -0.41
C MET A 188 -14.98 -16.48 0.45
N PRO A 189 -15.67 -15.47 1.02
CA PRO A 189 -16.90 -15.70 1.79
C PRO A 189 -18.01 -16.40 0.99
N ASP A 190 -18.15 -16.05 -0.29
CA ASP A 190 -19.04 -16.72 -1.24
C ASP A 190 -18.32 -16.90 -2.59
N PRO A 191 -17.69 -18.08 -2.80
CA PRO A 191 -16.99 -18.38 -4.04
C PRO A 191 -17.91 -18.35 -5.28
N THR A 192 -19.23 -18.53 -5.13
CA THR A 192 -20.17 -18.56 -6.26
C THR A 192 -20.39 -17.18 -6.90
N ARG A 193 -20.03 -16.11 -6.18
CA ARG A 193 -20.08 -14.71 -6.64
C ARG A 193 -18.72 -14.20 -7.14
N THR A 194 -17.70 -15.04 -7.07
CA THR A 194 -16.33 -14.70 -7.46
C THR A 194 -16.11 -15.07 -8.92
N VAL A 195 -15.66 -14.11 -9.73
CA VAL A 195 -15.34 -14.29 -11.15
C VAL A 195 -13.84 -14.09 -11.33
N ILE A 196 -13.13 -15.14 -11.69
CA ILE A 196 -11.68 -15.14 -11.89
C ILE A 196 -11.34 -14.81 -13.34
N HIS A 197 -10.48 -13.81 -13.52
CA HIS A 197 -9.93 -13.38 -14.81
C HIS A 197 -8.43 -13.64 -14.81
N LYS A 198 -8.05 -14.91 -15.06
CA LYS A 198 -6.64 -15.33 -15.08
C LYS A 198 -5.97 -14.87 -16.38
N GLY A 199 -4.90 -14.11 -16.25
CA GLY A 199 -4.04 -13.72 -17.36
C GLY A 199 -3.41 -12.35 -17.18
N TRP A 200 -2.65 -11.93 -18.19
CA TRP A 200 -2.03 -10.62 -18.19
C TRP A 200 -3.07 -9.52 -18.42
N PHE A 201 -3.05 -8.49 -17.59
CA PHE A 201 -3.88 -7.30 -17.76
C PHE A 201 -3.18 -6.33 -18.72
N PRO A 202 -3.87 -5.71 -19.72
CA PRO A 202 -5.32 -5.54 -19.87
C PRO A 202 -6.04 -6.59 -20.72
N ASP A 203 -5.38 -7.64 -21.21
CA ASP A 203 -6.00 -8.62 -22.12
C ASP A 203 -7.25 -9.26 -21.50
N THR A 204 -7.20 -9.52 -20.19
CA THR A 204 -8.32 -10.08 -19.41
C THR A 204 -9.50 -9.14 -19.21
N PHE A 205 -9.37 -7.84 -19.50
CA PHE A 205 -10.47 -6.89 -19.35
C PHE A 205 -11.55 -7.04 -20.43
N SER A 206 -11.29 -7.78 -21.52
CA SER A 206 -12.28 -8.05 -22.58
C SER A 206 -13.59 -8.63 -22.05
N ASP A 207 -13.51 -9.39 -20.98
CA ASP A 207 -14.60 -10.22 -20.46
C ASP A 207 -15.62 -9.41 -19.65
N VAL A 208 -15.27 -8.16 -19.30
CA VAL A 208 -16.06 -7.27 -18.43
C VAL A 208 -16.37 -5.93 -19.10
N ARG A 209 -16.28 -5.84 -20.43
CA ARG A 209 -16.51 -4.60 -21.18
C ARG A 209 -17.90 -4.00 -21.02
N ASP A 210 -18.89 -4.82 -20.64
CA ASP A 210 -20.27 -4.39 -20.40
C ASP A 210 -20.63 -4.32 -18.91
N GLU A 211 -19.69 -4.66 -18.02
CA GLU A 211 -19.88 -4.57 -16.57
C GLU A 211 -19.77 -3.12 -16.10
N THR A 212 -20.54 -2.78 -15.07
CA THR A 212 -20.43 -1.50 -14.34
C THR A 212 -19.91 -1.78 -12.95
N PHE A 213 -19.00 -0.95 -12.45
CA PHE A 213 -18.37 -1.11 -11.14
C PHE A 213 -18.74 0.04 -10.19
N CYS A 214 -18.93 -0.28 -8.91
CA CYS A 214 -19.07 0.72 -7.84
C CYS A 214 -17.77 0.92 -7.05
N PHE A 215 -16.95 -0.14 -6.96
CA PHE A 215 -15.67 -0.13 -6.25
C PHE A 215 -14.65 -0.99 -6.97
N VAL A 216 -13.44 -0.49 -7.14
CA VAL A 216 -12.31 -1.24 -7.73
C VAL A 216 -11.06 -1.02 -6.90
N SER A 217 -10.41 -2.11 -6.46
CA SER A 217 -9.07 -2.10 -5.89
C SER A 217 -8.04 -2.29 -7.00
N LEU A 218 -7.07 -1.39 -7.14
CA LEU A 218 -5.95 -1.52 -8.07
C LEU A 218 -4.66 -1.72 -7.27
N ASP A 219 -4.09 -2.92 -7.33
CA ASP A 219 -2.95 -3.36 -6.54
C ASP A 219 -1.96 -4.17 -7.40
N ALA A 220 -1.57 -3.58 -8.53
CA ALA A 220 -0.70 -4.23 -9.50
C ALA A 220 0.79 -3.91 -9.30
N ASP A 221 1.12 -3.05 -8.32
CA ASP A 221 2.44 -2.44 -8.02
C ASP A 221 3.08 -1.62 -9.15
N LEU A 222 3.07 -2.15 -10.37
CA LEU A 222 3.87 -1.71 -11.50
C LEU A 222 3.14 -0.66 -12.35
N TYR A 223 3.93 0.13 -13.07
CA TYR A 223 3.43 1.19 -13.95
C TYR A 223 2.49 0.68 -15.04
N ALA A 224 2.92 -0.31 -15.83
CA ALA A 224 2.21 -0.75 -17.03
C ALA A 224 0.78 -1.28 -16.74
N PRO A 225 0.58 -2.24 -15.82
CA PRO A 225 -0.78 -2.70 -15.50
C PRO A 225 -1.61 -1.59 -14.86
N THR A 226 -1.04 -0.76 -13.98
CA THR A 226 -1.76 0.37 -13.36
C THR A 226 -2.21 1.40 -14.40
N ALA A 227 -1.32 1.79 -15.32
CA ALA A 227 -1.59 2.76 -16.37
C ALA A 227 -2.66 2.27 -17.36
N ALA A 228 -2.70 0.96 -17.64
CA ALA A 228 -3.74 0.35 -18.44
C ALA A 228 -5.08 0.29 -17.68
N ALA A 229 -5.06 -0.04 -16.39
CA ALA A 229 -6.25 -0.27 -15.59
C ALA A 229 -7.05 1.01 -15.31
N LEU A 230 -6.36 2.10 -14.98
CA LEU A 230 -6.96 3.39 -14.62
C LEU A 230 -8.03 3.86 -15.63
N PRO A 231 -7.74 4.04 -16.93
CA PRO A 231 -8.77 4.48 -17.88
C PRO A 231 -9.89 3.45 -18.08
N LEU A 232 -9.56 2.16 -18.15
CA LEU A 232 -10.54 1.09 -18.39
C LEU A 232 -11.56 0.98 -17.27
N PHE A 233 -11.11 0.92 -16.01
CA PHE A 233 -12.00 0.85 -14.87
C PHE A 233 -12.68 2.19 -14.60
N TYR A 234 -12.01 3.33 -14.77
CA TYR A 234 -12.64 4.64 -14.55
C TYR A 234 -13.78 4.91 -15.54
N GLU A 235 -13.69 4.41 -16.78
CA GLU A 235 -14.79 4.47 -17.74
C GLU A 235 -15.99 3.62 -17.31
N ARG A 236 -15.75 2.48 -16.65
CA ARG A 236 -16.79 1.54 -16.18
C ARG A 236 -17.27 1.79 -14.75
N LEU A 237 -16.68 2.74 -14.03
CA LEU A 237 -17.19 3.16 -12.74
C LEU A 237 -18.52 3.91 -12.90
N ALA A 238 -19.52 3.50 -12.11
CA ALA A 238 -20.71 4.31 -11.89
C ALA A 238 -20.33 5.69 -11.33
N ILE A 239 -21.17 6.70 -11.56
CA ILE A 239 -21.01 8.01 -10.91
C ILE A 239 -21.04 7.82 -9.39
N GLY A 240 -20.07 8.43 -8.70
CA GLY A 240 -19.83 8.19 -7.29
C GLY A 240 -19.08 6.90 -6.98
N GLY A 241 -18.74 6.05 -7.95
CA GLY A 241 -17.88 4.88 -7.75
C GLY A 241 -16.43 5.27 -7.43
N VAL A 242 -15.64 4.29 -6.97
CA VAL A 242 -14.30 4.56 -6.42
C VAL A 242 -13.25 3.60 -6.95
N LEU A 243 -12.10 4.16 -7.34
CA LEU A 243 -10.84 3.41 -7.47
C LEU A 243 -10.05 3.59 -6.17
N LEU A 244 -9.71 2.50 -5.49
CA LEU A 244 -8.74 2.47 -4.40
C LEU A 244 -7.44 1.92 -4.98
N VAL A 245 -6.43 2.76 -5.14
CA VAL A 245 -5.16 2.42 -5.79
C VAL A 245 -4.08 2.26 -4.71
N HIS A 246 -3.48 1.09 -4.64
CA HIS A 246 -2.42 0.77 -3.68
C HIS A 246 -1.04 1.22 -4.18
N ASP A 247 -0.06 1.33 -3.28
CA ASP A 247 1.35 1.68 -3.57
C ASP A 247 1.62 3.01 -4.31
N VAL A 248 0.65 3.94 -4.34
CA VAL A 248 0.80 5.27 -4.97
C VAL A 248 1.92 6.10 -4.32
N TYR A 249 2.11 5.98 -3.00
CA TYR A 249 3.19 6.65 -2.27
C TYR A 249 4.28 5.69 -1.79
N SER A 250 4.34 4.51 -2.40
CA SER A 250 5.36 3.51 -2.17
C SER A 250 6.75 4.08 -2.48
N THR A 251 7.73 3.72 -1.65
CA THR A 251 9.14 4.01 -1.98
C THR A 251 9.77 2.90 -2.81
N GLN A 252 9.07 1.77 -2.97
CA GLN A 252 9.55 0.58 -3.68
C GLN A 252 9.05 0.53 -5.13
N PHE A 253 7.82 1.00 -5.35
CA PHE A 253 7.14 0.95 -6.64
C PHE A 253 6.75 2.35 -7.11
N SER A 254 7.70 3.08 -7.71
CA SER A 254 7.43 4.43 -8.22
C SER A 254 6.57 4.43 -9.49
N GLY A 255 6.45 3.28 -10.15
CA GLY A 255 5.64 3.07 -11.34
C GLY A 255 4.15 3.36 -11.13
N CYS A 256 3.57 2.86 -10.03
CA CYS A 256 2.18 3.14 -9.68
C CYS A 256 1.92 4.66 -9.54
N ARG A 257 2.77 5.37 -8.78
CA ARG A 257 2.67 6.82 -8.61
C ARG A 257 2.67 7.57 -9.93
N LYS A 258 3.57 7.16 -10.85
CA LYS A 258 3.70 7.77 -12.17
C LYS A 258 2.42 7.56 -12.99
N ALA A 259 1.90 6.35 -13.05
CA ALA A 259 0.67 6.02 -13.76
C ALA A 259 -0.54 6.83 -13.24
N VAL A 260 -0.72 6.88 -11.92
CA VAL A 260 -1.78 7.66 -11.28
C VAL A 260 -1.64 9.15 -11.58
N GLY A 261 -0.42 9.70 -11.47
CA GLY A 261 -0.15 11.10 -11.74
C GLY A 261 -0.47 11.51 -13.18
N GLU A 262 -0.03 10.70 -14.16
CA GLU A 262 -0.33 10.93 -15.58
C GLU A 262 -1.83 10.85 -15.88
N PHE A 263 -2.52 9.86 -15.33
CA PHE A 263 -3.96 9.71 -15.48
C PHE A 263 -4.74 10.88 -14.89
N CYS A 264 -4.40 11.29 -13.66
CA CYS A 264 -5.06 12.40 -12.98
C CYS A 264 -4.84 13.72 -13.72
N LEU A 265 -3.59 13.99 -14.14
CA LEU A 265 -3.26 15.19 -14.91
C LEU A 265 -4.04 15.26 -16.23
N LYS A 266 -4.09 14.16 -16.98
CA LYS A 266 -4.78 14.08 -18.28
C LYS A 266 -6.29 14.31 -18.15
N ASN A 267 -6.91 13.85 -17.06
CA ASN A 267 -8.36 13.87 -16.90
C ASN A 267 -8.86 14.96 -15.92
N HIS A 268 -7.96 15.82 -15.44
CA HIS A 268 -8.27 16.85 -14.43
C HIS A 268 -8.88 16.26 -13.15
N LEU A 269 -8.34 15.13 -12.70
CA LEU A 269 -8.75 14.44 -11.48
C LEU A 269 -7.72 14.64 -10.37
N PHE A 270 -8.12 14.27 -9.16
CA PHE A 270 -7.27 14.26 -7.98
C PHE A 270 -7.27 12.86 -7.36
N ALA A 271 -6.12 12.46 -6.84
CA ALA A 271 -5.97 11.22 -6.07
C ALA A 271 -5.75 11.58 -4.59
N ASP A 272 -6.77 11.35 -3.76
CA ASP A 272 -6.70 11.68 -2.34
C ASP A 272 -5.92 10.60 -1.59
N PRO A 273 -4.91 10.97 -0.78
CA PRO A 273 -4.03 10.00 -0.13
C PRO A 273 -4.74 9.22 0.98
N VAL A 274 -4.40 7.95 1.11
CA VAL A 274 -4.71 7.09 2.25
C VAL A 274 -3.42 6.79 2.98
N CYS A 275 -3.38 7.10 4.27
CA CYS A 275 -2.16 6.98 5.08
C CYS A 275 -2.00 5.56 5.68
N ASP A 276 -2.07 4.53 4.84
CA ASP A 276 -1.64 3.18 5.22
C ASP A 276 -0.09 3.03 5.10
N LEU A 277 0.44 1.84 5.44
CA LEU A 277 1.89 1.60 5.46
C LEU A 277 2.55 1.49 4.07
N HIS A 278 1.75 1.38 3.02
CA HIS A 278 2.17 1.23 1.63
C HIS A 278 1.84 2.47 0.78
N GLY A 279 0.89 3.28 1.25
CA GLY A 279 0.58 4.59 0.71
C GLY A 279 -0.40 4.50 -0.45
N SER A 280 -1.63 4.09 -0.17
CA SER A 280 -2.70 4.06 -1.17
C SER A 280 -3.23 5.47 -1.49
N ALA A 281 -4.06 5.57 -2.52
CA ALA A 281 -4.86 6.75 -2.81
C ALA A 281 -6.24 6.34 -3.34
N ILE A 282 -7.21 7.26 -3.25
CA ILE A 282 -8.55 7.08 -3.82
C ILE A 282 -8.76 8.06 -4.98
N ILE A 283 -9.44 7.59 -6.01
CA ILE A 283 -9.96 8.44 -7.10
C ILE A 283 -11.46 8.18 -7.18
N ARG A 284 -12.26 9.24 -7.01
CA ARG A 284 -13.72 9.17 -7.12
C ARG A 284 -14.14 9.48 -8.55
N LYS A 285 -15.10 8.71 -9.08
CA LYS A 285 -15.84 9.10 -10.28
C LYS A 285 -16.83 10.20 -9.93
N LEU A 286 -16.71 11.35 -10.60
CA LEU A 286 -17.62 12.49 -10.48
C LEU A 286 -18.65 12.50 -11.61
#